data_AF-A0A2V7JS18-F1
#
_entry.id   AF-A0A2V7JS18-F1
#
_cell.length_a   1.000
_cell.length_b   1.000
_cell.length_c   1.000
_cell.angle_alpha   90.00
_cell.angle_beta   90.00
_cell.angle_gamma   90.00
#
_symmetry.space_group_name_H-M   'P 1'
#
loop_
_entity.id
_entity.type
_entity.pdbx_description
1 polymer ?
#
loop_
_entity_poly.entity_id
_entity_poly.type
_entity_poly.pdbx_seq_one_letter_code
_entity_poly.pdbx_strand_id
1 'polypeptide(L)'
;MIPRPFRLAAVLACFSSFTSAQEPRPTTMAHRSTVYAPHGMIATSQPLATAAGLAVLEHGGNAIDAAVTAAAVLNVTEPMMTGIGGDMFAIVWSANDRKLYGLNASGRAGSLMTRDALLARGHRTMPGESVED
;
A
#
# COMPACT_ATOMS: atom_id res chain seq x y z
N MET A 1 -23.88 66.10 33.74
CA MET A 1 -23.90 64.64 33.45
C MET A 1 -23.26 64.46 32.08
N ILE A 2 -22.03 63.98 32.06
CA ILE A 2 -21.07 64.08 30.94
C ILE A 2 -21.19 62.82 30.05
N PRO A 3 -21.44 62.94 28.74
CA PRO A 3 -21.40 61.79 27.83
C PRO A 3 -19.94 61.48 27.43
N ARG A 4 -19.55 60.21 27.56
CA ARG A 4 -18.22 59.68 27.23
C ARG A 4 -18.14 59.37 25.72
N PRO A 5 -17.13 59.84 24.98
CA PRO A 5 -17.00 59.51 23.56
C PRO A 5 -16.42 58.11 23.35
N PHE A 6 -17.07 57.40 22.43
CA PHE A 6 -16.68 56.15 21.78
C PHE A 6 -15.18 56.10 21.45
N ARG A 7 -14.48 55.06 21.91
CA ARG A 7 -13.15 54.69 21.42
C ARG A 7 -13.29 53.65 20.33
N LEU A 8 -13.10 54.08 19.09
CA LEU A 8 -12.94 53.24 17.91
C LEU A 8 -11.54 52.61 17.97
N ALA A 9 -11.43 51.37 18.43
CA ALA A 9 -10.18 50.61 18.39
C ALA A 9 -10.04 49.99 16.99
N ALA A 10 -9.11 50.53 16.20
CA ALA A 10 -8.71 49.96 14.93
C ALA A 10 -8.07 48.57 15.16
N VAL A 11 -8.75 47.52 14.69
CA VAL A 11 -8.18 46.16 14.63
C VAL A 11 -7.19 46.15 13.47
N LEU A 12 -5.91 46.34 13.82
CA LEU A 12 -4.78 46.21 12.91
C LEU A 12 -4.61 44.72 12.59
N ALA A 13 -5.02 44.31 11.39
CA ALA A 13 -4.85 42.94 10.90
C ALA A 13 -3.36 42.65 10.69
N CYS A 14 -2.75 41.92 11.62
CA CYS A 14 -1.46 41.26 11.41
C CYS A 14 -1.65 40.15 10.36
N PHE A 15 -1.47 40.48 9.08
CA PHE A 15 -1.13 39.51 8.05
C PHE A 15 0.30 39.04 8.30
N SER A 16 0.48 38.09 9.22
CA SER A 16 1.72 37.33 9.32
C SER A 16 1.78 36.40 8.12
N SER A 17 2.56 36.82 7.12
CA SER A 17 3.01 36.00 6.01
C SER A 17 3.60 34.70 6.56
N PHE A 18 2.85 33.61 6.47
CA PHE A 18 3.43 32.27 6.50
C PHE A 18 4.20 32.10 5.19
N THR A 19 5.42 32.64 5.14
CA THR A 19 6.43 32.14 4.22
C THR A 19 6.73 30.72 4.68
N SER A 20 6.11 29.75 4.01
CA SER A 20 6.59 28.37 4.04
C SER A 20 8.01 28.39 3.48
N ALA A 21 9.01 28.45 4.38
CA ALA A 21 10.37 28.09 4.04
C ALA A 21 10.34 26.60 3.67
N GLN A 22 10.24 26.31 2.37
CA GLN A 22 10.30 24.94 1.89
C GLN A 22 11.75 24.50 2.03
N GLU A 23 12.04 23.74 3.09
CA GLU A 23 13.33 23.10 3.30
C GLU A 23 13.78 22.37 2.01
N PRO A 24 15.08 22.44 1.64
CA PRO A 24 15.61 21.71 0.50
C PRO A 24 15.26 20.23 0.64
N ARG A 25 14.49 19.73 -0.32
CA ARG A 25 13.98 18.36 -0.32
C ARG A 25 15.17 17.40 -0.24
N PRO A 26 15.26 16.50 0.75
CA PRO A 26 16.29 15.47 0.75
C PRO A 26 16.12 14.69 -0.55
N THR A 27 17.10 14.79 -1.46
CA THR A 27 17.11 13.97 -2.68
C THR A 27 17.54 12.57 -2.27
N THR A 28 16.63 11.84 -1.61
CA THR A 28 16.71 10.40 -1.52
C THR A 28 16.76 9.88 -2.96
N MET A 29 17.62 8.91 -3.24
CA MET A 29 17.77 8.27 -4.55
C MET A 29 16.53 7.46 -5.01
N ALA A 30 15.33 7.89 -4.63
CA ALA A 30 14.09 7.42 -5.21
C ALA A 30 13.82 8.28 -6.47
N HIS A 31 13.70 7.64 -7.62
CA HIS A 31 13.32 8.29 -8.88
C HIS A 31 11.90 8.91 -8.86
N ARG A 32 11.17 8.82 -7.73
CA ARG A 32 9.83 9.39 -7.52
C ARG A 32 9.86 10.37 -6.36
N SER A 33 9.13 11.48 -6.50
CA SER A 33 8.99 12.47 -5.44
C SER A 33 8.28 11.88 -4.23
N THR A 34 8.74 12.22 -3.03
CA THR A 34 8.02 11.93 -1.78
C THR A 34 6.63 12.56 -1.81
N VAL A 35 5.61 11.78 -1.48
CA VAL A 35 4.22 12.21 -1.41
C VAL A 35 3.77 12.20 0.04
N TYR A 36 3.03 13.24 0.46
CA TYR A 36 2.38 13.30 1.77
C TYR A 36 0.87 13.19 1.55
N ALA A 37 0.21 12.29 2.29
CA ALA A 37 -1.22 12.07 2.18
C ALA A 37 -1.84 11.88 3.57
N PRO A 38 -2.54 12.90 4.12
CA PRO A 38 -3.01 12.89 5.52
C PRO A 38 -4.14 11.90 5.81
N HIS A 39 -4.80 11.37 4.79
CA HIS A 39 -6.01 10.53 4.94
C HIS A 39 -5.84 9.09 4.45
N GLY A 40 -4.83 8.81 3.64
CA GLY A 40 -4.61 7.48 3.09
C GLY A 40 -3.55 7.49 2.00
N MET A 41 -2.83 6.39 1.85
CA MET A 41 -1.81 6.22 0.82
C MET A 41 -1.85 4.79 0.31
N ILE A 42 -1.61 4.63 -0.98
CA ILE A 42 -1.40 3.33 -1.62
C ILE A 42 -0.19 3.42 -2.55
N ALA A 43 0.60 2.36 -2.61
CA ALA A 43 1.76 2.27 -3.47
C ALA A 43 1.85 0.87 -4.07
N THR A 44 1.99 0.79 -5.39
CA THR A 44 2.18 -0.48 -6.12
C THR A 44 3.20 -0.29 -7.25
N SER A 45 3.62 -1.39 -7.88
CA SER A 45 4.49 -1.42 -9.06
C SER A 45 3.86 -0.70 -10.26
N GLN A 46 2.54 -0.86 -10.43
CA GLN A 46 1.79 -0.36 -11.58
C GLN A 46 0.96 0.89 -11.25
N PRO A 47 1.05 1.98 -12.04
CA PRO A 47 0.26 3.19 -11.82
C PRO A 47 -1.26 2.96 -11.87
N LEU A 48 -1.75 2.07 -12.74
CA LEU A 48 -3.17 1.77 -12.86
C LEU A 48 -3.73 1.05 -11.62
N ALA A 49 -2.96 0.13 -11.03
CA ALA A 49 -3.34 -0.52 -9.79
C ALA A 49 -3.37 0.46 -8.61
N THR A 50 -2.38 1.37 -8.57
CA THR A 50 -2.34 2.47 -7.59
C THR A 50 -3.56 3.38 -7.70
N ALA A 51 -3.92 3.78 -8.92
CA ALA A 51 -5.07 4.65 -9.18
C ALA A 51 -6.40 3.97 -8.79
N ALA A 52 -6.58 2.69 -9.11
CA ALA A 52 -7.78 1.95 -8.77
C ALA A 52 -7.94 1.78 -7.24
N GLY A 53 -6.88 1.42 -6.53
CA GLY A 53 -6.94 1.33 -5.07
C GLY A 53 -7.08 2.69 -4.39
N LEU A 54 -6.51 3.76 -4.95
CA LEU A 54 -6.71 5.12 -4.47
C LEU A 54 -8.18 5.53 -4.59
N ALA A 55 -8.83 5.23 -5.72
CA ALA A 55 -10.26 5.49 -5.89
C ALA A 55 -11.09 4.80 -4.80
N VAL A 56 -10.75 3.57 -4.40
CA VAL A 56 -11.44 2.89 -3.29
C VAL A 56 -11.29 3.63 -1.97
N LEU A 57 -10.09 4.13 -1.65
CA LEU A 57 -9.88 4.96 -0.45
C LEU A 57 -10.69 6.28 -0.51
N GLU A 58 -10.73 6.93 -1.68
CA GLU A 58 -11.50 8.16 -1.89
C GLU A 58 -13.01 7.96 -1.72
N HIS A 59 -13.52 6.76 -2.04
CA HIS A 59 -14.93 6.39 -1.85
C HIS A 59 -15.22 5.84 -0.45
N GLY A 60 -14.28 5.96 0.51
CA GLY A 60 -14.47 5.57 1.90
C GLY A 60 -14.18 4.10 2.21
N GLY A 61 -13.56 3.36 1.27
CA GLY A 61 -13.05 2.01 1.52
C GLY A 61 -11.86 2.02 2.48
N ASN A 62 -11.59 0.88 3.10
CA ASN A 62 -10.46 0.74 4.02
C ASN A 62 -9.16 0.32 3.28
N ALA A 63 -8.05 0.21 4.03
CA ALA A 63 -6.75 -0.18 3.47
C ALA A 63 -6.74 -1.60 2.86
N ILE A 64 -7.54 -2.52 3.39
CA ILE A 64 -7.68 -3.89 2.89
C ILE A 64 -8.46 -3.90 1.57
N ASP A 65 -9.57 -3.17 1.49
CA ASP A 65 -10.38 -3.04 0.27
C ASP A 65 -9.54 -2.46 -0.89
N ALA A 66 -8.74 -1.43 -0.59
CA ALA A 66 -7.82 -0.82 -1.54
C ALA A 66 -6.72 -1.79 -1.98
N ALA A 67 -6.15 -2.58 -1.06
CA ALA A 67 -5.13 -3.58 -1.36
C ALA A 67 -5.67 -4.73 -2.22
N VAL A 68 -6.87 -5.25 -1.91
CA VAL A 68 -7.53 -6.30 -2.72
C VAL A 68 -7.84 -5.79 -4.12
N THR A 69 -8.33 -4.56 -4.24
CA THR A 69 -8.59 -3.93 -5.55
C THR A 69 -7.30 -3.77 -6.35
N ALA A 70 -6.24 -3.28 -5.72
CA ALA A 70 -4.94 -3.16 -6.37
C ALA A 70 -4.40 -4.53 -6.82
N ALA A 71 -4.49 -5.57 -5.99
CA ALA A 71 -4.08 -6.92 -6.36
C ALA A 71 -4.88 -7.46 -7.56
N ALA A 72 -6.19 -7.24 -7.61
CA ALA A 72 -7.02 -7.64 -8.74
C ALA A 72 -6.61 -6.93 -10.05
N VAL A 73 -6.25 -5.64 -9.98
CA VAL A 73 -5.75 -4.89 -11.15
C VAL A 73 -4.33 -5.34 -11.54
N LEU A 74 -3.48 -5.69 -10.57
CA LEU A 74 -2.15 -6.23 -10.85
C LEU A 74 -2.20 -7.56 -11.58
N ASN A 75 -3.19 -8.42 -11.32
CA ASN A 75 -3.38 -9.65 -12.10
C ASN A 75 -3.54 -9.40 -13.61
N VAL A 76 -3.99 -8.21 -14.01
CA VAL A 76 -4.14 -7.82 -15.43
C VAL A 76 -2.94 -7.00 -15.91
N THR A 77 -2.47 -6.07 -15.09
CA THR A 77 -1.44 -5.09 -15.48
C THR A 77 -0.01 -5.58 -15.26
N GLU A 78 0.19 -6.59 -14.42
CA GLU A 78 1.47 -7.22 -14.11
C GLU A 78 1.33 -8.74 -13.87
N PRO A 79 0.76 -9.50 -14.83
CA PRO A 79 0.38 -10.90 -14.65
C PRO A 79 1.57 -11.84 -14.39
N MET A 80 2.77 -11.45 -14.81
CA MET A 80 3.98 -12.26 -14.65
C MET A 80 4.53 -12.21 -13.22
N MET A 81 4.11 -11.24 -12.39
CA MET A 81 4.65 -11.02 -11.05
C MET A 81 3.70 -11.47 -9.94
N THR A 82 2.40 -11.27 -10.12
CA THR A 82 1.38 -11.64 -9.14
C THR A 82 0.09 -12.10 -9.82
N GLY A 83 -0.65 -12.98 -9.14
CA GLY A 83 -1.79 -13.69 -9.70
C GLY A 83 -2.56 -14.47 -8.66
N ILE A 84 -3.82 -14.80 -8.97
CA ILE A 84 -4.65 -15.69 -8.14
C ILE A 84 -4.09 -17.11 -8.01
N GLY A 85 -3.23 -17.54 -8.94
CA GLY A 85 -2.59 -18.85 -8.92
C GLY A 85 -1.27 -18.88 -8.15
N GLY A 86 -0.85 -17.76 -7.56
CA GLY A 86 0.37 -17.65 -6.77
C GLY A 86 0.11 -17.70 -5.27
N ASP A 87 1.09 -17.19 -4.52
CA ASP A 87 1.07 -17.11 -3.07
C ASP A 87 0.82 -15.67 -2.59
N MET A 88 0.29 -15.52 -1.38
CA MET A 88 0.17 -14.22 -0.73
C MET A 88 0.67 -14.26 0.71
N PHE A 89 1.44 -13.23 1.09
CA PHE A 89 1.80 -12.96 2.47
C PHE A 89 1.37 -11.53 2.79
N ALA A 90 0.65 -11.35 3.89
CA ALA A 90 0.18 -10.03 4.31
C ALA A 90 0.45 -9.78 5.78
N ILE A 91 0.84 -8.54 6.08
CA ILE A 91 0.94 -8.02 7.44
C ILE A 91 -0.13 -6.95 7.57
N VAL A 92 -1.10 -7.16 8.46
CA VAL A 92 -2.28 -6.31 8.59
C VAL A 92 -2.40 -5.83 10.02
N TRP A 93 -2.41 -4.52 10.22
CA TRP A 93 -2.75 -3.92 11.49
C TRP A 93 -4.26 -3.69 11.57
N SER A 94 -4.93 -4.38 12.50
CA SER A 94 -6.33 -4.12 12.82
C SER A 94 -6.40 -3.02 13.88
N ALA A 95 -6.93 -1.85 13.50
CA ALA A 95 -7.15 -0.76 14.44
C ALA A 95 -8.21 -1.13 15.50
N ASN A 96 -9.22 -1.92 15.12
CA ASN A 96 -10.30 -2.35 16.02
C ASN A 96 -9.78 -3.27 17.13
N ASP A 97 -8.93 -4.23 16.76
CA ASP A 97 -8.38 -5.19 17.72
C ASP A 97 -7.09 -4.69 18.38
N ARG A 98 -6.53 -3.59 17.86
CA ARG A 98 -5.20 -3.07 18.20
C ARG A 98 -4.12 -4.16 18.12
N LYS A 99 -4.19 -4.96 17.06
CA LYS A 99 -3.39 -6.16 16.90
C LYS A 99 -2.81 -6.26 15.49
N LEU A 100 -1.59 -6.76 15.42
CA LEU A 100 -0.93 -7.13 14.18
C LEU A 100 -1.29 -8.57 13.81
N TYR A 101 -1.75 -8.77 12.59
CA TYR A 101 -2.01 -10.07 11.99
C TYR A 101 -1.00 -10.34 10.88
N GLY A 102 -0.50 -11.58 10.86
CA GLY A 102 0.24 -12.13 9.72
C GLY A 102 -0.64 -13.16 9.02
N LEU A 103 -0.85 -12.98 7.72
CA LEU A 103 -1.51 -13.97 6.86
C LEU A 103 -0.45 -14.66 6.02
N ASN A 104 -0.35 -15.98 6.18
CA ASN A 104 0.37 -16.85 5.26
C ASN A 104 -0.65 -17.59 4.40
N ALA A 105 -0.71 -17.21 3.12
CA ALA A 105 -1.51 -17.87 2.09
C ALA A 105 -0.59 -18.47 1.01
N SER A 106 0.54 -19.07 1.40
CA SER A 106 1.35 -19.90 0.52
C SER A 106 0.62 -21.21 0.20
N GLY A 107 0.60 -21.60 -1.07
CA GLY A 107 0.11 -22.86 -1.57
C GLY A 107 0.88 -24.04 -0.99
N ARG A 108 0.17 -25.17 -0.87
CA ARG A 108 0.79 -26.45 -0.48
C ARG A 108 1.27 -27.16 -1.74
N ALA A 109 2.31 -27.97 -1.59
CA ALA A 109 2.65 -28.96 -2.60
C ALA A 109 1.43 -29.86 -2.89
N GLY A 110 1.27 -30.28 -4.15
CA GLY A 110 0.22 -31.20 -4.55
C GLY A 110 0.25 -32.47 -3.70
N SER A 111 -0.93 -33.02 -3.35
CA SER A 111 -1.04 -34.15 -2.42
C SER A 111 -0.26 -35.41 -2.85
N LEU A 112 0.00 -35.56 -4.15
CA LEU A 112 0.77 -36.66 -4.73
C LEU A 112 2.27 -36.37 -4.85
N MET A 113 2.70 -35.13 -4.61
CA MET A 113 4.11 -34.73 -4.61
C MET A 113 4.80 -35.14 -3.31
N THR A 114 4.92 -36.45 -3.12
CA THR A 114 5.68 -37.04 -2.02
C THR A 114 7.14 -37.21 -2.42
N ARG A 115 8.03 -37.26 -1.41
CA ARG A 115 9.44 -37.56 -1.63
C ARG A 115 9.66 -38.87 -2.38
N ASP A 116 8.92 -39.92 -2.02
CA ASP A 116 9.07 -41.24 -2.64
C ASP A 116 8.61 -41.23 -4.10
N ALA A 117 7.54 -40.48 -4.42
CA ALA A 117 7.11 -40.28 -5.80
C ALA A 117 8.18 -39.55 -6.64
N LEU A 118 8.82 -38.52 -6.10
CA LEU A 118 9.91 -37.81 -6.77
C LEU A 118 11.14 -38.70 -7.00
N LEU A 119 11.50 -39.52 -6.01
CA LEU A 119 12.61 -40.47 -6.12
C LEU A 119 12.32 -41.58 -7.12
N ALA A 120 11.10 -42.09 -7.16
CA ALA A 120 10.67 -43.10 -8.15
C ALA A 120 10.74 -42.56 -9.59
N ARG A 121 10.57 -41.24 -9.78
CA ARG A 121 10.76 -40.54 -11.06
C ARG A 121 12.24 -40.22 -11.37
N GLY A 122 13.16 -40.59 -10.49
CA GLY A 122 14.60 -40.40 -10.70
C GLY A 122 15.16 -39.06 -10.20
N HIS A 123 14.35 -38.21 -9.55
CA HIS A 123 14.82 -36.94 -9.01
C HIS A 123 15.57 -37.14 -7.69
N ARG A 124 16.89 -37.35 -7.77
CA ARG A 124 17.77 -37.54 -6.59
C ARG A 124 18.36 -36.24 -6.03
N THR A 125 18.22 -35.14 -6.75
CA THR A 125 18.63 -33.78 -6.38
C THR A 125 17.50 -32.81 -6.65
N MET A 126 17.54 -31.60 -6.06
CA MET A 126 16.55 -30.57 -6.35
C MET A 126 16.56 -30.26 -7.86
N PRO A 127 15.44 -30.45 -8.58
CA PRO A 127 15.36 -30.17 -10.00
C PRO A 127 15.51 -28.66 -10.27
N GLY A 128 16.14 -28.31 -11.39
CA GLY A 128 16.28 -26.91 -11.83
C GLY A 128 15.07 -26.36 -12.59
N GLU A 129 14.13 -27.24 -12.94
CA GLU A 129 12.91 -26.94 -13.71
C GLU A 129 11.72 -27.67 -13.04
N SER A 130 10.51 -27.47 -13.57
CA SER A 130 9.31 -28.18 -13.09
C SER A 130 9.47 -29.70 -13.25
N VAL A 131 8.86 -30.44 -12.32
CA VAL A 131 8.81 -31.92 -12.32
C VAL A 131 7.48 -32.45 -12.85
N GLU A 132 6.60 -31.53 -13.17
CA GLU A 132 5.36 -31.69 -13.86
C GLU A 132 5.59 -31.47 -15.37
N ASP A 133 5.12 -32.43 -16.18
CA ASP A 133 5.03 -32.34 -17.64
C ASP A 133 3.70 -31.68 -18.06
#